data_AF-A0A846SLV3-F1
#
_entry.id   AF-A0A846SLV3-F1
#
_cell.length_a   1.000
_cell.length_b   1.000
_cell.length_c   1.000
_cell.angle_alpha   90.00
_cell.angle_beta   90.00
_cell.angle_gamma   90.00
#
_symmetry.space_group_name_H-M   'P 1'
#
loop_
_entity.id
_entity.type
_entity.pdbx_description
1 polymer ?
#
loop_
_entity_poly.entity_id
_entity_poly.type
_entity_poly.pdbx_seq_one_letter_code
_entity_poly.pdbx_strand_id
1 'polypeptide(L)'
;MHTRNPPALFLIAAVVLGILSISLIGTPTGQAAHTIPLKPHTPDEPCPDRDGDGALPRFCGGEDCDDLNTHMNPYDLDGDGITSCAGDCNDNDPTINPDMPELCDLRDNDCDGLLEVQC
;
A
#
# COMPACT_ATOMS: atom_id res chain seq x y z
N MET A 1 62.97 -8.04 -42.17
CA MET A 1 62.52 -8.48 -40.83
C MET A 1 61.55 -7.41 -40.34
N HIS A 2 60.39 -7.82 -39.84
CA HIS A 2 59.15 -7.04 -39.75
C HIS A 2 59.16 -5.86 -38.75
N THR A 3 58.62 -4.71 -39.18
CA THR A 3 57.95 -3.69 -38.34
C THR A 3 56.91 -2.94 -39.22
N ARG A 4 55.68 -3.44 -39.40
CA ARG A 4 54.41 -3.20 -38.65
C ARG A 4 53.91 -1.73 -38.56
N ASN A 5 52.72 -1.54 -39.16
CA ASN A 5 51.56 -0.69 -38.79
C ASN A 5 51.37 0.70 -39.48
N PRO A 6 50.11 1.20 -39.66
CA PRO A 6 49.17 0.89 -40.76
C PRO A 6 48.71 2.16 -41.55
N PRO A 7 47.93 2.04 -42.66
CA PRO A 7 47.37 3.20 -43.35
C PRO A 7 46.26 3.88 -42.53
N ALA A 8 46.31 5.21 -42.49
CA ALA A 8 45.34 6.10 -41.84
C ALA A 8 43.91 5.86 -42.38
N LEU A 9 43.08 5.18 -41.58
CA LEU A 9 41.68 4.92 -41.89
C LEU A 9 40.83 6.05 -41.29
N PHE A 10 40.40 6.95 -42.17
CA PHE A 10 39.40 7.99 -41.96
C PHE A 10 38.05 7.41 -41.54
N LEU A 11 37.69 7.48 -40.26
CA LEU A 11 36.34 7.22 -39.70
C LEU A 11 36.42 7.78 -38.26
N ILE A 12 35.60 8.66 -37.68
CA ILE A 12 34.25 9.18 -37.95
C ILE A 12 34.17 10.51 -37.18
N ALA A 13 33.76 11.59 -37.84
CA ALA A 13 33.24 12.77 -37.16
C ALA A 13 31.78 12.49 -36.77
N ALA A 14 31.52 12.30 -35.48
CA ALA A 14 30.18 12.35 -34.88
C ALA A 14 30.30 13.19 -33.60
N VAL A 15 30.03 14.49 -33.67
CA VAL A 15 28.69 15.08 -33.55
C VAL A 15 28.18 14.93 -32.10
N VAL A 16 28.28 16.05 -31.37
CA VAL A 16 27.31 16.53 -30.36
C VAL A 16 27.39 15.82 -29.00
N LEU A 17 28.11 16.41 -28.04
CA LEU A 17 27.53 17.28 -27.00
C LEU A 17 26.36 16.64 -26.24
N GLY A 18 26.68 16.23 -25.01
CA GLY A 18 25.82 16.24 -23.82
C GLY A 18 24.30 16.13 -23.99
N ILE A 19 23.76 15.00 -23.56
CA ILE A 19 22.51 14.98 -22.82
C ILE A 19 22.70 14.14 -21.54
N LEU A 20 23.12 14.86 -20.50
CA LEU A 20 22.83 14.56 -19.11
C LEU A 20 21.31 14.57 -18.94
N SER A 21 20.65 13.43 -18.86
CA SER A 21 19.31 13.28 -18.29
C SER A 21 19.06 11.80 -18.05
N ILE A 22 19.35 11.38 -16.82
CA ILE A 22 18.91 10.13 -16.24
C ILE A 22 17.38 10.16 -16.26
N SER A 23 16.77 9.52 -17.25
CA SER A 23 15.35 9.18 -17.17
C SER A 23 15.24 8.05 -16.17
N LEU A 24 15.11 8.42 -14.89
CA LEU A 24 14.56 7.57 -13.86
C LEU A 24 13.11 7.31 -14.28
N ILE A 25 12.91 6.26 -15.08
CA ILE A 25 11.57 5.80 -15.44
C ILE A 25 11.00 5.26 -14.14
N GLY A 26 10.25 6.11 -13.44
CA GLY A 26 9.46 5.70 -12.30
C GLY A 26 8.59 4.55 -12.76
N THR A 27 8.80 3.38 -12.17
CA THR A 27 7.80 2.32 -12.23
C THR A 27 6.57 2.89 -11.52
N PRO A 28 5.40 3.01 -12.18
CA PRO A 28 4.19 3.15 -11.42
C PRO A 28 4.02 1.83 -10.68
N THR A 29 4.39 1.79 -9.40
CA THR A 29 3.73 0.89 -8.45
C THR A 29 2.34 1.48 -8.22
N GLY A 30 1.55 1.53 -9.29
CA GLY A 30 0.11 1.55 -9.17
C GLY A 30 -0.21 0.23 -8.52
N GLN A 31 -0.51 0.27 -7.22
CA GLN A 31 -1.26 -0.77 -6.56
C GLN A 31 -2.44 -1.02 -7.49
N ALA A 32 -2.45 -2.19 -8.12
CA ALA A 32 -3.61 -2.64 -8.84
C ALA A 32 -4.71 -2.68 -7.79
N ALA A 33 -5.59 -1.68 -7.79
CA ALA A 33 -6.89 -1.80 -7.18
C ALA A 33 -7.46 -3.11 -7.74
N HIS A 34 -7.44 -4.13 -6.91
CA HIS A 34 -7.80 -5.47 -7.28
C HIS A 34 -9.32 -5.44 -7.43
N THR A 35 -9.78 -4.99 -8.59
CA THR A 35 -11.17 -5.12 -9.01
C THR A 35 -11.41 -6.58 -9.33
N ILE A 36 -11.37 -7.43 -8.29
CA ILE A 36 -12.05 -8.71 -8.35
C ILE A 36 -13.50 -8.36 -8.60
N PRO A 37 -14.11 -8.80 -9.71
CA PRO A 37 -15.55 -8.72 -9.83
C PRO A 37 -16.13 -9.51 -8.66
N LEU A 38 -16.78 -8.82 -7.73
CA LEU A 38 -17.50 -9.47 -6.63
C LEU A 38 -18.49 -10.45 -7.28
N LYS A 39 -18.12 -11.73 -7.25
CA LYS A 39 -18.98 -12.81 -7.72
C LYS A 39 -20.21 -12.78 -6.80
N PRO A 40 -21.43 -12.68 -7.33
CA PRO A 40 -22.63 -12.66 -6.51
C PRO A 40 -22.62 -13.91 -5.62
N HIS A 41 -22.71 -13.69 -4.31
CA HIS A 41 -22.70 -14.74 -3.30
C HIS A 41 -23.87 -15.70 -3.58
N THR A 42 -23.58 -16.98 -3.74
CA THR A 42 -24.60 -18.02 -3.78
C THR A 42 -24.80 -18.60 -2.39
N PRO A 43 -26.03 -18.91 -1.95
CA PRO A 43 -26.33 -19.44 -0.60
C PRO A 43 -25.61 -20.74 -0.22
N ASP A 44 -25.01 -21.43 -1.18
CA ASP A 44 -24.37 -22.73 -1.02
C ASP A 44 -22.83 -22.68 -0.98
N GLU A 45 -22.21 -21.49 -1.06
CA GLU A 45 -20.74 -21.35 -1.01
C GLU A 45 -20.29 -21.38 0.47
N PRO A 46 -19.42 -22.33 0.88
CA PRO A 46 -18.91 -22.39 2.25
C PRO A 46 -18.19 -21.08 2.55
N CYS A 47 -18.63 -20.39 3.59
CA CYS A 47 -18.09 -19.12 4.07
C CYS A 47 -16.57 -19.19 4.25
N PRO A 48 -15.79 -18.80 3.23
CA PRO A 48 -14.35 -18.92 3.31
C PRO A 48 -13.85 -17.70 4.09
N ASP A 49 -13.11 -17.96 5.15
CA ASP A 49 -12.20 -16.98 5.73
C ASP A 49 -11.14 -16.67 4.65
N ARG A 50 -11.26 -15.50 4.04
CA ARG A 50 -10.61 -15.18 2.76
C ARG A 50 -9.28 -14.45 2.97
N ASP A 51 -9.16 -13.69 4.04
CA ASP A 51 -7.94 -13.01 4.45
C ASP A 51 -7.17 -13.82 5.51
N GLY A 52 -7.81 -14.79 6.17
CA GLY A 52 -7.19 -15.77 7.06
C GLY A 52 -6.99 -15.24 8.47
N ASP A 53 -7.74 -14.22 8.89
CA ASP A 53 -7.66 -13.61 10.22
C ASP A 53 -8.52 -14.36 11.26
N GLY A 54 -9.32 -15.32 10.82
CA GLY A 54 -10.22 -16.12 11.65
C GLY A 54 -11.57 -15.48 11.94
N ALA A 55 -11.85 -14.29 11.41
CA ALA A 55 -13.17 -13.66 11.41
C ALA A 55 -13.96 -14.11 10.16
N LEU A 56 -15.26 -14.33 10.34
CA LEU A 56 -16.13 -14.71 9.22
C LEU A 56 -16.78 -13.46 8.60
N PRO A 57 -16.89 -13.38 7.27
CA PRO A 57 -17.55 -12.26 6.59
C PRO A 57 -18.96 -12.01 7.10
N ARG A 58 -19.40 -10.74 7.11
CA ARG A 58 -20.77 -10.34 7.51
C ARG A 58 -21.90 -11.09 6.79
N PHE A 59 -21.71 -11.43 5.51
CA PHE A 59 -22.70 -12.19 4.74
C PHE A 59 -22.96 -13.60 5.31
N CYS A 60 -22.02 -14.11 6.11
CA CYS A 60 -22.08 -15.39 6.79
C CYS A 60 -22.55 -15.29 8.25
N GLY A 61 -22.97 -14.09 8.70
CA GLY A 61 -23.33 -13.82 10.08
C GLY A 61 -22.13 -13.67 11.02
N GLY A 62 -20.92 -13.45 10.48
CA GLY A 62 -19.77 -13.02 11.27
C GLY A 62 -19.63 -11.49 11.33
N GLU A 63 -18.56 -11.02 11.95
CA GLU A 63 -18.34 -9.59 12.25
C GLU A 63 -17.18 -8.97 11.46
N ASP A 64 -16.56 -9.73 10.56
CA ASP A 64 -15.54 -9.24 9.63
C ASP A 64 -16.15 -8.15 8.72
N CYS A 65 -15.56 -6.95 8.81
CA CYS A 65 -15.98 -5.78 8.06
C CYS A 65 -15.26 -5.64 6.71
N ASP A 66 -14.18 -6.36 6.47
CA ASP A 66 -13.46 -6.39 5.20
C ASP A 66 -12.84 -7.78 4.95
N ASP A 67 -13.53 -8.58 4.12
CA ASP A 67 -13.15 -9.95 3.76
C ASP A 67 -11.85 -10.08 2.95
N LEU A 68 -11.13 -8.97 2.79
CA LEU A 68 -9.88 -8.86 2.06
C LEU A 68 -8.73 -8.29 2.90
N ASN A 69 -8.97 -7.87 4.14
CA ASN A 69 -7.99 -7.15 4.93
C ASN A 69 -7.90 -7.67 6.37
N THR A 70 -6.81 -8.39 6.65
CA THR A 70 -6.50 -8.99 7.96
C THR A 70 -6.32 -7.97 9.09
N HIS A 71 -6.27 -6.67 8.78
CA HIS A 71 -6.16 -5.58 9.76
C HIS A 71 -7.49 -4.86 10.00
N MET A 72 -8.59 -5.32 9.40
CA MET A 72 -9.92 -4.74 9.54
C MET A 72 -10.86 -5.79 10.12
N ASN A 73 -10.77 -5.97 11.43
CA ASN A 73 -11.41 -7.06 12.15
C ASN A 73 -12.19 -6.52 13.38
N PRO A 74 -13.08 -7.33 13.98
CA PRO A 74 -13.95 -6.89 15.08
C PRO A 74 -13.26 -6.94 16.45
N TYR A 75 -11.95 -7.18 16.52
CA TYR A 75 -11.20 -7.21 17.77
C TYR A 75 -10.64 -5.82 18.08
N ASP A 76 -10.56 -5.52 19.37
CA ASP A 76 -9.90 -4.34 19.94
C ASP A 76 -8.63 -4.86 20.60
N LEU A 77 -7.50 -4.74 19.90
CA LEU A 77 -6.23 -5.36 20.28
C LEU A 77 -5.42 -4.50 21.25
N ASP A 78 -5.67 -3.19 21.29
CA ASP A 78 -4.95 -2.26 22.15
C ASP A 78 -5.74 -1.75 23.37
N GLY A 79 -7.06 -1.99 23.39
CA GLY A 79 -7.95 -1.77 24.52
C GLY A 79 -8.47 -0.34 24.66
N ASP A 80 -8.51 0.45 23.58
CA ASP A 80 -9.07 1.81 23.60
C ASP A 80 -10.61 1.86 23.44
N GLY A 81 -11.23 0.73 23.09
CA GLY A 81 -12.67 0.59 22.91
C GLY A 81 -13.16 0.83 21.48
N ILE A 82 -12.27 1.10 20.53
CA ILE A 82 -12.51 1.19 19.10
C ILE A 82 -11.84 -0.01 18.44
N THR A 83 -12.55 -0.67 17.52
CA THR A 83 -11.96 -1.75 16.72
C THR A 83 -11.50 -1.20 15.39
N SER A 84 -10.62 -1.91 14.70
CA SER A 84 -10.29 -1.56 13.31
C SER A 84 -11.53 -1.48 12.41
N CYS A 85 -12.53 -2.35 12.62
CA CYS A 85 -13.84 -2.24 11.96
C CYS A 85 -14.66 -0.98 12.31
N ALA A 86 -14.38 -0.33 13.43
CA ALA A 86 -15.01 0.91 13.87
C ALA A 86 -14.22 2.17 13.44
N GLY A 87 -13.06 2.00 12.79
CA GLY A 87 -12.26 3.10 12.24
C GLY A 87 -10.93 3.33 12.94
N ASP A 88 -10.53 2.46 13.86
CA ASP A 88 -9.17 2.50 14.41
C ASP A 88 -8.14 2.15 13.32
N CYS A 89 -7.24 3.10 13.06
CA CYS A 89 -6.18 3.00 12.07
C CYS A 89 -4.90 2.36 12.62
N ASN A 90 -4.77 2.20 13.93
CA ASN A 90 -3.65 1.54 14.58
C ASN A 90 -4.05 0.78 15.85
N ASP A 91 -4.60 -0.41 15.63
CA ASP A 91 -5.01 -1.46 16.59
C ASP A 91 -3.84 -2.07 17.40
N ASN A 92 -2.77 -1.32 17.63
CA ASN A 92 -1.65 -1.66 18.51
C ASN A 92 -1.26 -0.48 19.41
N ASP A 93 -1.92 0.67 19.29
CA ASP A 93 -1.60 1.90 20.00
C ASP A 93 -2.88 2.62 20.43
N PRO A 94 -3.28 2.51 21.70
CA PRO A 94 -4.56 3.05 22.19
C PRO A 94 -4.60 4.58 22.26
N THR A 95 -3.54 5.24 21.76
CA THR A 95 -3.43 6.69 21.61
C THR A 95 -3.68 7.17 20.18
N ILE A 96 -3.96 6.25 19.25
CA ILE A 96 -4.26 6.55 17.84
C ILE A 96 -5.60 5.92 17.52
N ASN A 97 -6.67 6.71 17.49
CA ASN A 97 -8.02 6.27 17.14
C ASN A 97 -8.92 7.48 16.81
N PRO A 98 -10.11 7.27 16.21
CA PRO A 98 -11.04 8.33 15.82
C PRO A 98 -11.45 9.35 16.89
N ASP A 99 -11.31 9.01 18.17
CA ASP A 99 -11.67 9.88 19.29
C ASP A 99 -10.46 10.62 19.89
N MET A 100 -9.25 10.34 19.42
CA MET A 100 -8.03 11.02 19.89
C MET A 100 -7.83 12.37 19.19
N PRO A 101 -7.29 13.37 19.89
CA PRO A 101 -6.94 14.64 19.27
C PRO A 101 -5.66 14.52 18.45
N GLU A 102 -5.62 15.20 17.31
CA GLU A 102 -4.40 15.38 16.54
C GLU A 102 -3.28 16.01 17.37
N LEU A 103 -2.09 15.42 17.28
CA LEU A 103 -0.87 15.90 17.90
C LEU A 103 0.11 16.43 16.85
N CYS A 104 0.96 17.35 17.31
CA CYS A 104 2.05 17.92 16.54
C CYS A 104 3.25 16.99 16.37
N ASP A 105 3.00 15.72 16.05
CA ASP A 105 4.00 14.65 15.99
C ASP A 105 4.12 14.01 14.61
N LEU A 106 3.45 14.58 13.61
CA LEU A 106 3.42 14.12 12.22
C LEU A 106 2.82 12.72 12.07
N ARG A 107 1.89 12.37 12.96
CA ARG A 107 1.05 11.17 12.90
C ARG A 107 -0.40 11.58 12.75
N ASP A 108 -1.17 10.71 12.12
CA ASP A 108 -2.63 10.74 12.10
C ASP A 108 -3.06 10.02 13.38
N ASN A 109 -3.39 10.78 14.42
CA ASN A 109 -3.78 10.28 15.72
C ASN A 109 -5.31 10.13 15.81
N ASP A 110 -6.07 10.89 15.01
CA ASP A 110 -7.53 10.87 14.95
C ASP A 110 -8.10 10.02 13.80
N CYS A 111 -7.24 9.33 13.05
CA CYS A 111 -7.58 8.41 11.98
C CYS A 111 -8.48 9.03 10.87
N ASP A 112 -8.40 10.34 10.64
CA ASP A 112 -9.18 11.03 9.60
C ASP A 112 -8.52 10.95 8.20
N GLY A 113 -7.30 10.39 8.13
CA GLY A 113 -6.51 10.24 6.91
C GLY A 113 -5.68 11.46 6.55
N LEU A 114 -5.62 12.47 7.42
CA LEU A 114 -4.80 13.67 7.29
C LEU A 114 -3.70 13.65 8.36
N LEU A 115 -2.49 13.96 7.94
CA LEU A 115 -1.43 14.28 8.89
C LEU A 115 -1.60 15.74 9.28
N GLU A 116 -1.92 16.04 10.54
CA GLU A 116 -1.96 17.42 10.98
C GLU A 116 -0.54 17.96 11.20
N VAL A 117 -0.10 18.82 10.28
CA VAL A 117 1.24 19.42 10.29
C VAL A 117 1.27 20.84 10.85
N GLN A 118 0.13 21.35 11.34
CA GLN A 118 -0.03 22.76 11.69
C GLN A 118 -0.34 22.98 13.17
N CYS A 119 0.76 23.11 13.90
CA CYS A 119 0.90 23.81 15.17
C CYS A 119 1.22 25.30 14.91
#